data_AF-A0AAW7XYW4-F1
#
_entry.id   AF-A0AAW7XYW4-F1
#
_cell.length_a   1.000
_cell.length_b   1.000
_cell.length_c   1.000
_cell.angle_alpha   90.00
_cell.angle_beta   90.00
_cell.angle_gamma   90.00
#
_symmetry.space_group_name_H-M   'P 1'
#
loop_
_entity.id
_entity.type
_entity.pdbx_description
1 polymer ?
#
loop_
_entity_poly.entity_id
_entity_poly.type
_entity_poly.pdbx_seq_one_letter_code
_entity_poly.pdbx_strand_id
1 'polypeptide(L)'
;MTENKQDLTAMTATDLAELLRVTPRRIRQLAEEGRLRRRGRGKYDVRHAIHGATGAEILSQHKRRDVPADVVVAVGWLAAIADAPAEGDNFKVWIDICAEWGLSQAEAMGLLIAGASLLGDRAPKFKKGMK
;
A
#
# COMPACT_ATOMS: atom_id res chain seq x y z
N MET A 1 -8.67 16.10 -29.03
CA MET A 1 -8.74 16.60 -27.65
C MET A 1 -8.44 15.42 -26.74
N THR A 2 -7.23 15.34 -26.21
CA THR A 2 -6.84 14.26 -25.30
C THR A 2 -7.50 14.54 -23.95
N GLU A 3 -8.44 13.71 -23.53
CA GLU A 3 -9.00 13.77 -22.18
C GLU A 3 -7.84 13.76 -21.18
N ASN A 4 -7.72 14.83 -20.41
CA ASN A 4 -6.76 14.95 -19.33
C ASN A 4 -7.25 14.03 -18.20
N LYS A 5 -7.03 12.71 -18.34
CA LYS A 5 -7.37 11.73 -17.31
C LYS A 5 -6.63 12.13 -16.04
N GLN A 6 -7.36 12.64 -15.05
CA GLN A 6 -6.81 12.88 -13.74
C GLN A 6 -6.21 11.59 -13.21
N ASP A 7 -4.91 11.62 -12.94
CA ASP A 7 -4.22 10.51 -12.29
C ASP A 7 -4.66 10.45 -10.81
N LEU A 8 -5.73 9.70 -10.55
CA LEU A 8 -6.30 9.49 -9.22
C LEU A 8 -5.34 8.75 -8.27
N THR A 9 -4.26 8.17 -8.81
CA THR A 9 -3.27 7.42 -8.04
C THR A 9 -2.10 8.28 -7.54
N ALA A 10 -2.09 9.58 -7.85
CA ALA A 10 -1.09 10.54 -7.38
C ALA A 10 -1.73 11.83 -6.83
N MET A 11 -1.47 12.15 -5.56
CA MET A 11 -2.01 13.36 -4.88
C MET A 11 -0.91 14.26 -4.33
N THR A 12 -1.22 15.55 -4.14
CA THR A 12 -0.31 16.46 -3.44
C THR A 12 -0.23 16.10 -1.96
N ALA A 13 0.76 16.67 -1.24
CA ALA A 13 0.84 16.48 0.21
C ALA A 13 -0.39 17.03 0.96
N THR A 14 -1.06 18.04 0.41
CA THR A 14 -2.24 18.65 1.03
C THR A 14 -3.44 17.74 0.89
N ASP A 15 -3.77 17.32 -0.34
CA ASP A 15 -4.93 16.48 -0.61
C ASP A 15 -4.80 15.12 0.11
N LEU A 16 -3.60 14.53 0.09
CA LEU A 16 -3.35 13.26 0.76
C LEU A 16 -3.41 13.38 2.28
N ALA A 17 -3.00 14.51 2.85
CA ALA A 17 -3.09 14.77 4.28
C ALA A 17 -4.54 14.89 4.74
N GLU A 18 -5.40 15.56 3.95
CA GLU A 18 -6.83 15.64 4.20
C GLU A 18 -7.46 14.24 4.17
N LEU A 19 -7.17 13.45 3.13
CA LEU A 19 -7.67 12.08 2.99
C LEU A 19 -7.31 11.20 4.19
N LEU A 20 -6.07 11.28 4.66
CA LEU A 20 -5.55 10.47 5.77
C LEU A 20 -5.74 11.11 7.15
N ARG A 21 -6.37 12.29 7.23
CA ARG A 21 -6.57 13.08 8.46
C ARG A 21 -5.26 13.32 9.24
N VAL A 22 -4.19 13.66 8.53
CA VAL A 22 -2.88 14.05 9.09
C VAL A 22 -2.48 15.43 8.60
N THR A 23 -1.29 15.92 8.97
CA THR A 23 -0.78 17.20 8.45
C THR A 23 0.00 17.00 7.14
N PRO A 24 0.04 17.99 6.23
CA PRO A 24 0.88 17.93 5.03
C PRO A 24 2.38 17.76 5.36
N ARG A 25 2.81 18.31 6.50
CA ARG A 25 4.17 18.09 7.03
C ARG A 25 4.44 16.62 7.29
N ARG A 26 3.47 15.90 7.86
CA ARG A 26 3.62 14.47 8.15
C ARG A 26 3.76 13.64 6.88
N ILE A 27 3.03 13.98 5.81
CA ILE A 27 3.17 13.32 4.50
C ILE A 27 4.59 13.46 3.94
N ARG A 28 5.13 14.69 3.97
CA ARG A 28 6.51 14.96 3.52
C ARG A 28 7.54 14.18 4.34
N GLN A 29 7.38 14.19 5.66
CA GLN A 29 8.25 13.48 6.58
C GLN A 29 8.23 11.96 6.31
N LEU A 30 7.05 11.36 6.10
CA LEU A 30 6.94 9.94 5.75
C LEU A 30 7.70 9.62 4.46
N ALA A 31 7.63 10.50 3.46
CA ALA A 31 8.35 10.30 2.21
C ALA A 31 9.87 10.49 2.36
N GLU A 32 10.31 11.44 3.19
CA GLU A 32 11.74 11.63 3.53
C GLU A 32 12.30 10.42 4.30
N GLU A 33 11.49 9.81 5.16
CA GLU A 33 11.84 8.60 5.92
C GLU A 33 11.77 7.32 5.07
N GLY A 34 11.46 7.40 3.76
CA GLY A 34 11.26 6.23 2.89
C GLY A 34 10.03 5.39 3.24
N ARG A 35 9.09 5.94 4.02
CA ARG A 35 7.85 5.29 4.47
C ARG A 35 6.68 5.51 3.53
N LEU A 36 6.80 6.45 2.59
CA LEU A 36 5.80 6.77 1.59
C LEU A 36 6.47 7.02 0.24
N ARG A 37 5.97 6.38 -0.82
CA ARG A 37 6.49 6.56 -2.17
C ARG A 37 6.05 7.89 -2.78
N ARG A 38 6.99 8.58 -3.43
CA ARG A 38 6.74 9.78 -4.24
C ARG A 38 6.38 9.37 -5.66
N ARG A 39 5.53 10.17 -6.33
CA ARG A 39 5.09 9.93 -7.72
C ARG A 39 5.27 11.19 -8.56
N GLY A 40 6.53 11.52 -8.86
CA GLY A 40 6.90 12.75 -9.55
C GLY A 40 6.97 13.98 -8.62
N ARG A 41 7.00 15.17 -9.22
CA ARG A 41 7.25 16.42 -8.49
C ARG A 41 6.07 16.79 -7.59
N GLY A 42 6.30 16.76 -6.28
CA GLY A 42 5.34 17.23 -5.27
C GLY A 42 4.12 16.34 -5.06
N LYS A 43 4.08 15.16 -5.69
CA LYS A 43 3.00 14.19 -5.57
C LYS A 43 3.46 12.89 -4.92
N TYR A 44 2.51 12.16 -4.34
CA TYR A 44 2.72 10.94 -3.57
C TYR A 44 1.76 9.86 -4.05
N ASP A 45 2.19 8.61 -3.99
CA ASP A 45 1.36 7.47 -4.40
C ASP A 45 0.25 7.24 -3.36
N VAL A 46 -0.99 7.37 -3.81
CA VAL A 46 -2.18 7.28 -2.94
C VAL A 46 -2.38 5.85 -2.42
N ARG A 47 -2.13 4.83 -3.25
CA ARG A 47 -2.32 3.42 -2.88
C ARG A 47 -1.30 3.02 -1.82
N HIS A 48 -0.04 3.42 -2.00
CA HIS A 48 1.02 3.20 -1.01
C HIS A 48 0.67 3.86 0.33
N ALA A 49 0.14 5.09 0.29
CA ALA A 49 -0.23 5.82 1.48
C ALA A 49 -1.40 5.20 2.25
N ILE A 50 -2.50 4.85 1.56
CA ILE A 50 -3.70 4.27 2.18
C ILE A 50 -3.35 2.92 2.83
N HIS A 51 -2.78 1.99 2.06
CA HIS A 51 -2.45 0.67 2.60
C HIS A 51 -1.31 0.75 3.63
N GLY A 52 -0.35 1.65 3.45
CA GLY A 52 0.68 1.92 4.45
C GLY A 52 0.13 2.44 5.78
N ALA A 53 -0.88 3.32 5.75
CA ALA A 53 -1.55 3.82 6.95
C ALA A 53 -2.30 2.69 7.67
N THR A 54 -3.12 1.92 6.95
CA THR A 54 -3.85 0.76 7.50
C THR A 54 -2.89 -0.28 8.09
N GLY A 55 -1.84 -0.65 7.36
CA GLY A 55 -0.85 -1.60 7.86
C GLY A 55 -0.10 -1.08 9.08
N ALA A 56 0.23 0.21 9.12
CA ALA A 56 0.92 0.82 10.25
C ALA A 56 0.06 0.84 11.52
N GLU A 57 -1.26 1.01 11.38
CA GLU A 57 -2.22 0.88 12.47
C GLU A 57 -2.28 -0.56 12.99
N ILE A 58 -2.50 -1.52 12.09
CA ILE A 58 -2.60 -2.96 12.42
C ILE A 58 -1.37 -3.48 13.16
N LEU A 59 -0.18 -3.06 12.71
CA LEU A 59 1.11 -3.47 13.27
C LEU A 59 1.60 -2.55 14.40
N SER A 60 0.81 -1.55 14.80
CA SER A 60 1.22 -0.54 15.80
C SER A 60 2.56 0.13 15.49
N GLN A 61 2.88 0.34 14.20
CA GLN A 61 4.14 0.91 13.72
C GLN A 61 4.30 2.40 14.06
N HIS A 62 3.26 3.03 14.59
CA HIS A 62 3.35 4.35 15.20
C HIS A 62 4.20 4.34 16.49
N LYS A 63 4.33 3.19 17.17
CA LYS A 63 5.13 3.02 18.40
C LYS A 63 6.54 2.50 18.11
N ARG A 64 6.69 1.58 17.15
CA ARG A 64 7.97 0.95 16.78
C ARG A 64 8.01 0.77 15.26
N ARG A 65 8.98 1.41 14.59
CA ARG A 65 9.11 1.39 13.12
C ARG A 65 10.18 0.40 12.66
N ASP A 66 10.01 -0.84 13.05
CA ASP A 66 10.94 -1.95 12.81
C ASP A 66 10.61 -2.76 11.56
N VAL A 67 9.40 -2.62 11.00
CA VAL A 67 9.00 -3.34 9.78
C VAL A 67 9.24 -2.48 8.54
N PRO A 68 9.87 -3.00 7.47
CA PRO A 68 10.06 -2.27 6.21
C PRO A 68 8.76 -1.70 5.63
N ALA A 69 8.81 -0.50 5.05
CA ALA A 69 7.62 0.24 4.62
C ALA A 69 6.73 -0.55 3.64
N ASP A 70 7.33 -1.18 2.63
CA ASP A 70 6.57 -1.93 1.63
C ASP A 70 5.93 -3.21 2.21
N VAL A 71 6.52 -3.81 3.27
CA VAL A 71 5.89 -4.91 4.01
C VAL A 71 4.68 -4.41 4.79
N VAL A 72 4.77 -3.22 5.40
CA VAL A 72 3.62 -2.58 6.06
C VAL A 72 2.49 -2.32 5.07
N VAL A 73 2.82 -1.84 3.86
CA VAL A 73 1.84 -1.63 2.79
C VAL A 73 1.18 -2.95 2.39
N ALA A 74 1.96 -4.03 2.24
CA ALA A 74 1.43 -5.37 1.95
C ALA A 74 0.47 -5.87 3.03
N VAL A 75 0.75 -5.59 4.31
CA VAL A 75 -0.17 -5.90 5.42
C VAL A 75 -1.50 -5.15 5.27
N GLY A 76 -1.46 -3.86 4.97
CA GLY A 76 -2.68 -3.07 4.76
C GLY A 76 -3.46 -3.49 3.51
N TRP A 77 -2.77 -3.92 2.45
CA TRP A 77 -3.41 -4.51 1.26
C TRP A 77 -4.14 -5.80 1.60
N LEU A 78 -3.44 -6.74 2.26
CA LEU A 78 -4.00 -8.03 2.67
C LEU A 78 -5.22 -7.84 3.58
N ALA A 79 -5.16 -6.91 4.53
CA ALA A 79 -6.31 -6.61 5.39
C ALA A 79 -7.51 -6.07 4.60
N ALA A 80 -7.29 -5.23 3.59
CA ALA A 80 -8.36 -4.67 2.77
C ALA A 80 -9.07 -5.74 1.90
N ILE A 81 -8.34 -6.75 1.44
CA ILE A 81 -8.92 -7.83 0.62
C ILE A 81 -9.44 -9.00 1.45
N ALA A 82 -9.18 -9.05 2.76
CA ALA A 82 -9.67 -10.10 3.64
C ALA A 82 -11.21 -10.14 3.69
N ASP A 83 -11.83 -8.95 3.63
CA ASP A 83 -13.28 -8.75 3.72
C ASP A 83 -13.94 -8.53 2.33
N ALA A 84 -13.15 -8.50 1.25
CA ALA A 84 -13.67 -8.32 -0.09
C ALA A 84 -14.15 -9.67 -0.67
N PRO A 85 -15.25 -9.70 -1.46
CA PRO A 85 -15.56 -10.85 -2.30
C PRO A 85 -14.33 -11.20 -3.13
N ALA A 86 -14.03 -12.49 -3.30
CA ALA A 86 -12.93 -12.97 -4.16
C ALA A 86 -13.24 -12.75 -5.66
N GLU A 87 -13.80 -11.60 -6.01
CA GLU A 87 -14.11 -11.18 -7.36
C GLU A 87 -12.90 -10.43 -7.91
N GLY A 88 -12.15 -11.09 -8.79
CA GLY A 88 -10.97 -10.54 -9.45
C GLY A 88 -9.64 -11.12 -8.95
N ASP A 89 -8.62 -11.02 -9.80
CA ASP A 89 -7.26 -11.46 -9.50
C ASP A 89 -6.53 -10.37 -8.68
N ASN A 90 -6.86 -10.29 -7.38
CA ASN A 90 -6.23 -9.35 -6.44
C ASN A 90 -4.71 -9.49 -6.40
N PHE A 91 -4.16 -10.67 -6.72
CA PHE A 91 -2.72 -10.87 -6.84
C PHE A 91 -2.15 -10.16 -8.05
N LYS A 92 -2.80 -10.29 -9.20
CA LYS A 92 -2.41 -9.54 -10.39
C LYS A 92 -2.46 -8.03 -10.14
N VAL A 93 -3.51 -7.52 -9.49
CA VAL A 93 -3.60 -6.09 -9.16
C VAL A 93 -2.43 -5.66 -8.26
N TRP A 94 -2.09 -6.44 -7.23
CA TRP A 94 -0.94 -6.16 -6.38
C TRP A 94 0.38 -6.16 -7.15
N ILE A 95 0.59 -7.16 -8.02
CA ILE A 95 1.80 -7.27 -8.86
C ILE A 95 1.92 -6.06 -9.79
N ASP A 96 0.83 -5.66 -10.45
CA ASP A 96 0.80 -4.52 -11.37
C ASP A 96 1.13 -3.22 -10.60
N ILE A 97 0.59 -3.03 -9.40
CA ILE A 97 0.92 -1.88 -8.53
C ILE A 97 2.41 -1.90 -8.13
N CYS A 98 2.95 -3.05 -7.73
CA CYS A 98 4.35 -3.20 -7.36
C CYS A 98 5.29 -2.93 -8.54
N ALA A 99 4.90 -3.31 -9.75
CA ALA A 99 5.66 -3.00 -10.96
C ALA A 99 5.75 -1.49 -11.21
N GLU A 100 4.68 -0.73 -10.95
CA GLU A 100 4.72 0.75 -10.99
C GLU A 100 5.69 1.34 -9.96
N TRP A 101 5.95 0.63 -8.88
CA TRP A 101 6.90 0.98 -7.84
C TRP A 101 8.34 0.51 -8.14
N GLY A 102 8.55 -0.12 -9.29
CA GLY A 102 9.85 -0.66 -9.73
C GLY A 102 10.21 -2.00 -9.09
N LEU A 103 9.25 -2.71 -8.50
CA LEU A 103 9.47 -4.03 -7.89
C LEU A 103 9.17 -5.14 -8.91
N SER A 104 9.99 -6.18 -8.89
CA SER A 104 9.75 -7.41 -9.63
C SER A 104 8.56 -8.19 -9.06
N GLN A 105 8.02 -9.11 -9.87
CA GLN A 105 6.97 -10.03 -9.41
C GLN A 105 7.43 -10.86 -8.20
N ALA A 106 8.70 -11.30 -8.18
CA ALA A 106 9.25 -12.07 -7.05
C ALA A 106 9.27 -11.24 -5.76
N GLU A 107 9.68 -9.98 -5.83
CA GLU A 107 9.65 -9.07 -4.68
C GLU A 107 8.21 -8.79 -4.23
N ALA A 108 7.30 -8.54 -5.17
CA ALA A 108 5.89 -8.33 -4.88
C ALA A 108 5.28 -9.52 -4.12
N MET A 109 5.59 -10.75 -4.54
CA MET A 109 5.14 -11.96 -3.86
C MET A 109 5.81 -12.12 -2.49
N GLY A 110 7.11 -11.82 -2.38
CA GLY A 110 7.84 -11.81 -1.11
C GLY A 110 7.22 -10.87 -0.07
N LEU A 111 6.76 -9.69 -0.50
CA LEU A 111 6.06 -8.73 0.37
C LEU A 111 4.72 -9.29 0.88
N LEU A 112 3.94 -9.97 0.04
CA LEU A 112 2.69 -10.60 0.48
C LEU A 112 2.95 -11.73 1.48
N ILE A 113 3.97 -12.56 1.25
CA ILE A 113 4.34 -13.64 2.18
C ILE A 113 4.78 -13.06 3.54
N ALA A 114 5.64 -12.03 3.52
CA ALA A 114 6.07 -11.35 4.73
C ALA A 114 4.88 -10.70 5.47
N GLY A 115 4.00 -10.02 4.74
CA GLY A 115 2.80 -9.40 5.29
C GLY A 115 1.82 -10.41 5.89
N ALA A 116 1.54 -11.51 5.19
CA ALA A 116 0.69 -12.59 5.70
C ALA A 116 1.28 -13.22 6.96
N SER A 117 2.61 -13.40 7.01
CA SER A 117 3.31 -13.91 8.20
C SER A 117 3.13 -13.00 9.42
N LEU A 118 3.13 -11.67 9.21
CA LEU A 118 2.88 -10.70 10.29
C LEU A 118 1.42 -10.62 10.72
N LEU A 119 0.47 -10.92 9.81
CA LEU A 119 -0.96 -10.96 10.14
C LEU A 119 -1.36 -12.23 10.91
N GLY A 120 -0.66 -13.35 10.69
CA GLY A 120 -0.97 -14.64 11.31
C GLY A 120 -2.38 -15.10 10.92
N ASP A 121 -3.20 -15.47 11.90
CA ASP A 121 -4.57 -15.95 11.68
C ASP A 121 -5.52 -14.91 11.07
N ARG A 122 -5.12 -13.63 11.07
CA ARG A 122 -5.86 -12.53 10.43
C ARG A 122 -5.57 -12.40 8.94
N ALA A 123 -4.62 -13.17 8.40
CA ALA A 123 -4.32 -13.13 6.97
C ALA A 123 -5.51 -13.68 6.15
N PRO A 124 -5.77 -13.13 4.95
CA PRO A 124 -6.79 -13.67 4.04
C PRO A 124 -6.57 -15.16 3.79
N LYS A 125 -7.63 -15.96 3.94
CA LYS A 125 -7.60 -17.38 3.60
C LYS A 125 -7.84 -17.53 2.11
N PHE A 126 -6.76 -17.67 1.35
CA PHE A 126 -6.87 -18.01 -0.06
C PHE A 126 -7.39 -19.45 -0.19
N LYS A 127 -8.60 -19.63 -0.73
CA LYS A 127 -9.12 -20.97 -1.02
C LYS A 127 -8.22 -21.62 -2.07
N LYS A 128 -7.69 -22.80 -1.75
CA LYS A 128 -7.01 -23.67 -2.73
C LYS A 128 -8.02 -24.05 -3.82
N GLY A 129 -7.88 -23.45 -5.01
CA GLY A 129 -8.66 -23.86 -6.18
C GLY A 129 -9.19 -22.69 -7.00
N MET A 130 -8.31 -22.01 -7.74
CA MET A 130 -8.68 -21.53 -9.07
C MET A 130 -7.97 -22.47 -10.04
N LYS A 131 -8.77 -23.29 -10.72
CA LYS A 131 -8.37 -24.04 -11.92
C LYS A 131 -8.39 -23.10 -13.11
#